data_AF-A0A0C3BX99-F1
#
_entry.id   AF-A0A0C3BX99-F1
#
_cell.length_a   1.000
_cell.length_b   1.000
_cell.length_c   1.000
_cell.angle_alpha   90.00
_cell.angle_beta   90.00
_cell.angle_gamma   90.00
#
_symmetry.space_group_name_H-M   'P 1'
#
loop_
_entity.id
_entity.type
_entity.pdbx_description
1 polymer ?
#
loop_
_entity_poly.entity_id
_entity_poly.type
_entity_poly.pdbx_seq_one_letter_code
_entity_poly.pdbx_strand_id
1 'polypeptide(L)'
;MSDEPFLHGREVDDLQDDGRSPKSQRVQELASKVMSLADTGCLVLEHLPFKDLINYSQTGSSPCQLVKTALRLRFKSLVRPYVGVDVLTFRSLVLNVGAVIAGSSVTWMLSPWGWNPNNLNMIMPRGKVERITAYFTNLGYSQSSIDIDNVALLAVYHVFHLRRAKDLVIIVKSKNVHVIHPVTCTLNSAQMNIMTPDKIIIFYPEMTLENMCIIGRRCYPSNQHCRKIPDDFRIIDSHDFNRHCGRNCPTLY
;
A
#
# COMPACT_ATOMS: atom_id res chain seq x y z
N MET A 1 62.14 19.04 45.89
CA MET A 1 61.77 20.45 46.14
C MET A 1 60.82 20.82 45.01
N SER A 2 59.50 20.89 45.19
CA SER A 2 58.64 21.07 46.37
C SER A 2 57.26 20.55 45.93
N ASP A 3 56.64 19.52 46.53
CA ASP A 3 55.89 19.46 47.79
C ASP A 3 55.00 20.66 48.13
N GLU A 4 53.67 20.42 48.09
CA GLU A 4 52.62 20.69 49.10
C GLU A 4 51.26 21.19 48.53
N PRO A 5 50.10 20.93 49.20
CA PRO A 5 49.00 20.12 48.64
C PRO A 5 47.58 20.74 48.89
N PHE A 6 46.51 19.91 48.79
CA PHE A 6 45.10 20.12 49.20
C PHE A 6 44.25 21.07 48.30
N LEU A 7 42.99 20.78 47.94
CA LEU A 7 41.87 20.25 48.71
C LEU A 7 40.91 19.39 47.84
N HIS A 8 40.47 18.27 48.42
CA HIS A 8 39.31 17.50 47.98
C HIS A 8 38.01 18.27 48.24
N GLY A 9 37.32 18.70 47.19
CA GLY A 9 35.89 18.99 47.23
C GLY A 9 35.11 17.71 46.99
N ARG A 10 34.45 17.19 48.03
CA ARG A 10 33.41 16.15 47.89
C ARG A 10 32.14 16.84 47.39
N GLU A 11 31.77 16.60 46.13
CA GLU A 11 30.40 16.81 45.69
C GLU A 11 29.52 15.78 46.39
N VAL A 12 28.57 16.29 47.17
CA VAL A 12 27.51 15.51 47.78
C VAL A 12 26.50 15.27 46.66
N ASP A 13 26.56 14.07 46.07
CA ASP A 13 25.48 13.57 45.21
C ASP A 13 24.25 13.39 46.10
N ASP A 14 23.40 14.43 46.11
CA ASP A 14 22.03 14.37 46.61
C ASP A 14 21.24 13.37 45.75
N LEU A 15 21.36 12.09 46.11
CA LEU A 15 20.46 11.02 45.75
C LEU A 15 19.08 11.38 46.30
N GLN A 16 18.33 12.18 45.54
CA GLN A 16 16.89 12.26 45.64
C GLN A 16 16.33 10.87 45.30
N ASP A 17 16.23 10.03 46.32
CA ASP A 17 15.43 8.82 46.31
C ASP A 17 13.98 9.26 46.10
N ASP A 18 13.53 9.17 44.85
CA ASP A 18 12.27 9.71 44.35
C ASP A 18 11.03 9.02 44.99
N GLY A 19 11.21 8.19 46.01
CA GLY A 19 10.18 7.64 46.89
C GLY A 19 9.10 6.83 46.17
N ARG A 20 9.28 6.54 44.89
CA ARG A 20 8.31 5.79 44.09
C ARG A 20 8.37 4.34 44.51
N SER A 21 7.44 3.98 45.39
CA SER A 21 7.17 2.62 45.80
C SER A 21 7.31 1.64 44.62
N PRO A 22 8.01 0.50 44.77
CA PRO A 22 8.17 -0.52 43.73
C PRO A 22 6.83 -1.00 43.11
N LYS A 23 5.72 -0.84 43.84
CA LYS A 23 4.37 -1.12 43.33
C LYS A 23 3.92 -0.10 42.27
N SER A 24 4.29 1.17 42.40
CA SER A 24 3.97 2.23 41.43
C SER A 24 4.70 2.03 40.09
N GLN A 25 5.98 1.66 40.12
CA GLN A 25 6.74 1.34 38.91
C GLN A 25 6.15 0.12 38.17
N ARG A 26 5.75 -0.92 38.90
CA ARG A 26 5.18 -2.14 38.32
C ARG A 26 3.79 -1.90 37.70
N VAL A 27 2.99 -1.01 38.29
CA VAL A 27 1.69 -0.59 37.73
C VAL A 27 1.89 0.30 36.48
N GLN A 28 2.90 1.17 36.45
CA GLN A 28 3.25 1.94 35.24
C GLN A 28 3.77 1.04 34.12
N GLU A 29 4.60 0.04 34.41
CA GLU A 29 5.03 -0.94 33.42
C GLU A 29 3.85 -1.78 32.89
N LEU A 30 2.95 -2.23 33.76
CA LEU A 30 1.76 -2.97 33.33
C LEU A 30 0.81 -2.09 32.51
N ALA A 31 0.57 -0.84 32.92
CA ALA A 31 -0.23 0.12 32.16
C ALA A 31 0.41 0.44 30.80
N SER A 32 1.74 0.46 30.69
CA SER A 32 2.44 0.63 29.41
C SER A 32 2.35 -0.61 28.49
N LYS A 33 2.04 -1.78 29.06
CA LYS A 33 1.85 -3.05 28.34
C LYS A 33 0.38 -3.31 27.97
N VAL A 34 -0.58 -2.66 28.65
CA VAL A 34 -1.99 -2.73 28.27
C VAL A 34 -2.18 -1.82 27.06
N MET A 35 -2.26 -2.42 25.87
CA MET A 35 -2.72 -1.72 24.67
C MET A 35 -4.04 -1.03 24.98
N SER A 36 -4.19 0.22 24.55
CA SER A 36 -5.46 0.89 24.72
C SER A 36 -6.55 0.13 23.96
N LEU A 37 -7.82 0.29 24.39
CA LEU A 37 -8.95 -0.26 23.65
C LEU A 37 -8.96 0.24 22.19
N ALA A 38 -8.50 1.48 21.96
CA ALA A 38 -8.35 2.06 20.63
C ALA A 38 -7.28 1.35 19.80
N ASP A 39 -6.14 0.97 20.40
CA ASP A 39 -5.08 0.22 19.72
C ASP A 39 -5.56 -1.18 19.34
N THR A 40 -6.25 -1.85 20.26
CA THR A 40 -6.86 -3.18 20.01
C THR A 40 -7.90 -3.10 18.91
N GLY A 41 -8.74 -2.06 18.92
CA GLY A 41 -9.71 -1.81 17.87
C GLY A 41 -9.04 -1.61 16.51
N CYS A 42 -7.95 -0.85 16.43
CA CYS A 42 -7.22 -0.63 15.18
C CYS A 42 -6.64 -1.95 14.62
N LEU A 43 -6.15 -2.85 15.47
CA LEU A 43 -5.64 -4.15 15.03
C LEU A 43 -6.74 -5.02 14.42
N VAL A 44 -7.93 -5.06 15.04
CA VAL A 44 -9.08 -5.80 14.46
C VAL A 44 -9.49 -5.16 13.12
N LEU A 45 -9.58 -3.83 13.08
CA LEU A 45 -9.93 -3.10 11.86
C LEU A 45 -8.87 -3.29 10.76
N GLU A 46 -7.59 -3.47 11.08
CA GLU A 46 -6.54 -3.76 10.07
C GLU A 46 -6.83 -5.06 9.31
N HIS A 47 -7.61 -5.97 9.87
CA HIS A 47 -7.97 -7.21 9.23
C HIS A 47 -9.34 -7.20 8.56
N LEU A 48 -10.23 -6.22 8.71
CA LEU A 48 -11.57 -6.29 8.09
C LEU A 48 -11.59 -6.06 6.56
N PRO A 49 -12.52 -6.65 5.78
CA PRO A 49 -12.76 -6.24 4.40
C PRO A 49 -13.03 -4.73 4.28
N PHE A 50 -12.61 -4.10 3.18
CA PHE A 50 -12.77 -2.66 2.99
C PHE A 50 -14.23 -2.20 2.97
N LYS A 51 -15.14 -3.05 2.50
CA LYS A 51 -16.59 -2.83 2.60
C LYS A 51 -17.04 -2.61 4.04
N ASP A 52 -16.56 -3.44 4.96
CA ASP A 52 -16.92 -3.36 6.38
C ASP A 52 -16.30 -2.13 7.03
N LEU A 53 -15.08 -1.75 6.63
CA LEU A 53 -14.46 -0.48 7.06
C LEU A 53 -15.27 0.74 6.60
N ILE A 54 -15.76 0.74 5.35
CA ILE A 54 -16.64 1.81 4.86
C ILE A 54 -17.89 1.88 5.73
N ASN A 55 -18.59 0.76 5.92
CA ASN A 55 -19.81 0.71 6.72
C ASN A 55 -19.58 1.19 8.15
N TYR A 56 -18.50 0.72 8.80
CA TYR A 56 -18.14 1.12 10.14
C TYR A 56 -17.81 2.63 10.23
N SER A 57 -17.11 3.18 9.23
CA SER A 57 -16.77 4.61 9.20
C SER A 57 -17.98 5.55 9.16
N GLN A 58 -19.13 5.07 8.66
CA GLN A 58 -20.37 5.86 8.58
C GLN A 58 -21.12 5.96 9.91
N THR A 59 -20.73 5.20 10.93
CA THR A 59 -21.42 5.17 12.23
C THR A 59 -21.08 6.37 13.12
N GLY A 60 -20.05 7.15 12.78
CA GLY A 60 -19.70 8.37 13.50
C GLY A 60 -18.28 8.86 13.24
N SER A 61 -17.94 10.02 13.82
CA SER A 61 -16.63 10.64 13.65
C SER A 61 -15.48 9.83 14.27
N SER A 62 -15.69 9.24 15.44
CA SER A 62 -14.68 8.40 16.10
C SER A 62 -14.35 7.12 15.30
N PRO A 63 -15.35 6.29 14.90
CA PRO A 63 -15.15 5.19 13.94
C PRO A 63 -14.45 5.60 12.65
N CYS A 64 -14.81 6.75 12.07
CA CYS A 64 -14.14 7.28 10.88
C CYS A 64 -12.64 7.51 11.11
N GLN A 65 -12.23 8.04 12.26
CA GLN A 65 -10.81 8.22 12.59
C GLN A 65 -10.08 6.90 12.81
N LEU A 66 -10.72 5.93 13.49
CA LEU A 66 -10.16 4.59 13.66
C LEU A 66 -9.93 3.89 12.31
N VAL A 67 -10.89 3.98 11.39
CA VAL A 67 -10.75 3.43 10.03
C VAL A 67 -9.60 4.11 9.28
N LYS A 68 -9.46 5.44 9.37
CA LYS A 68 -8.31 6.16 8.76
C LYS A 68 -6.98 5.67 9.32
N THR A 69 -6.90 5.44 10.62
CA THR A 69 -5.70 4.88 11.28
C THR A 69 -5.42 3.46 10.80
N ALA A 70 -6.43 2.59 10.77
CA ALA A 70 -6.28 1.22 10.28
C ALA A 70 -5.81 1.18 8.81
N LEU A 71 -6.36 2.03 7.93
CA LEU A 71 -5.93 2.11 6.53
C LEU A 71 -4.49 2.63 6.38
N ARG A 72 -4.05 3.56 7.23
CA ARG A 72 -2.65 4.02 7.26
C ARG A 72 -1.70 2.91 7.72
N LEU A 73 -2.12 2.11 8.71
CA LEU A 73 -1.36 0.95 9.16
C LEU A 73 -1.25 -0.09 8.04
N ARG A 74 -2.35 -0.41 7.35
CA ARG A 74 -2.31 -1.29 6.16
C ARG A 74 -1.36 -0.77 5.09
N PHE A 75 -1.46 0.51 4.73
CA PHE A 75 -0.56 1.11 3.75
C PHE A 75 0.90 0.94 4.17
N LYS A 76 1.22 1.23 5.44
CA LYS A 76 2.56 1.02 6.01
C LYS A 76 2.98 -0.44 5.92
N SER A 77 2.14 -1.38 6.34
CA SER A 77 2.39 -2.83 6.28
C SER A 77 2.65 -3.30 4.85
N LEU A 78 1.90 -2.79 3.88
CA LEU A 78 2.07 -3.10 2.46
C LEU A 78 3.42 -2.63 1.90
N VAL A 79 3.81 -1.39 2.18
CA VAL A 79 4.98 -0.78 1.52
C VAL A 79 6.29 -1.02 2.26
N ARG A 80 6.23 -1.25 3.58
CA ARG A 80 7.41 -1.43 4.45
C ARG A 80 8.39 -2.52 3.98
N PRO A 81 7.96 -3.69 3.45
CA PRO A 81 8.90 -4.66 2.90
C PRO A 81 9.79 -4.05 1.80
N TYR A 82 9.23 -3.16 0.99
CA TYR A 82 9.91 -2.59 -0.16
C TYR A 82 10.80 -1.39 0.21
N VAL A 83 10.32 -0.52 1.12
CA VAL A 83 10.96 0.78 1.43
C VAL A 83 11.65 0.83 2.79
N GLY A 84 11.56 -0.24 3.59
CA GLY A 84 12.12 -0.29 4.93
C GLY A 84 11.45 0.69 5.89
N VAL A 85 12.25 1.40 6.67
CA VAL A 85 11.76 2.38 7.66
C VAL A 85 11.28 3.69 7.03
N ASP A 86 11.62 3.94 5.77
CA ASP A 86 11.47 5.24 5.09
C ASP A 86 10.10 5.45 4.42
N VAL A 87 9.03 5.00 5.09
CA VAL A 87 7.66 5.02 4.54
C VAL A 87 7.15 6.43 4.27
N LEU A 88 7.54 7.42 5.08
CA LEU A 88 7.09 8.80 4.95
C LEU A 88 7.69 9.51 3.73
N THR A 89 8.99 9.29 3.47
CA THR A 89 9.66 9.82 2.28
C THR A 89 9.08 9.17 1.03
N PHE A 90 8.89 7.85 1.04
CA PHE A 90 8.22 7.16 -0.06
C PHE A 90 6.81 7.72 -0.33
N ARG A 91 5.98 7.89 0.71
CA ARG A 91 4.65 8.52 0.60
C ARG A 91 4.73 9.89 -0.07
N SER A 92 5.63 10.75 0.41
CA SER A 92 5.81 12.11 -0.13
C SER A 92 6.27 12.07 -1.59
N LEU A 93 7.20 11.18 -1.92
CA LEU A 93 7.68 10.99 -3.28
C LEU A 93 6.56 10.54 -4.23
N VAL A 94 5.75 9.55 -3.84
CA VAL A 94 4.62 9.04 -4.63
C VAL A 94 3.63 10.17 -4.95
N LEU A 95 3.29 10.99 -3.96
CA LEU A 95 2.42 12.16 -4.15
C LEU A 95 3.06 13.19 -5.10
N ASN A 96 4.33 13.54 -4.87
CA ASN A 96 5.04 14.56 -5.63
C ASN A 96 5.23 14.20 -7.10
N VAL A 97 5.37 12.92 -7.43
CA VAL A 97 5.53 12.46 -8.82
C VAL A 97 4.21 12.10 -9.50
N GLY A 98 3.08 12.16 -8.77
CA GLY A 98 1.76 11.77 -9.28
C GLY A 98 1.65 10.27 -9.57
N ALA A 99 2.39 9.44 -8.85
CA ALA A 99 2.36 8.00 -8.96
C ALA A 99 1.12 7.40 -8.29
N VAL A 100 0.73 6.22 -8.75
CA VAL A 100 -0.29 5.39 -8.08
C VAL A 100 0.22 3.98 -7.89
N ILE A 101 -0.22 3.32 -6.83
CA ILE A 101 -0.06 1.89 -6.59
C ILE A 101 -1.28 1.17 -7.19
N ALA A 102 -1.08 0.01 -7.79
CA ALA A 102 -2.09 -0.72 -8.56
C ALA A 102 -2.02 -2.24 -8.33
N GLY A 103 -2.91 -2.97 -9.00
CA GLY A 103 -2.88 -4.43 -9.06
C GLY A 103 -3.05 -5.10 -7.70
N SER A 104 -2.33 -6.21 -7.49
CA SER A 104 -2.43 -7.03 -6.27
C SER A 104 -2.20 -6.24 -4.98
N SER A 105 -1.37 -5.20 -5.02
CA SER A 105 -1.12 -4.34 -3.85
C SER A 105 -2.40 -3.60 -3.41
N VAL A 106 -3.21 -3.14 -4.37
CA VAL A 106 -4.50 -2.49 -4.07
C VAL A 106 -5.56 -3.53 -3.70
N THR A 107 -5.57 -4.69 -4.37
CA THR A 107 -6.49 -5.77 -4.01
C THR A 107 -6.28 -6.22 -2.57
N TRP A 108 -5.03 -6.35 -2.11
CA TRP A 108 -4.71 -6.67 -0.72
C TRP A 108 -5.20 -5.59 0.25
N MET A 109 -5.07 -4.30 -0.10
CA MET A 109 -5.60 -3.20 0.73
C MET A 109 -7.12 -3.30 0.92
N LEU A 110 -7.82 -3.80 -0.10
CA LEU A 110 -9.27 -3.97 -0.10
C LEU A 110 -9.72 -5.23 0.66
N SER A 111 -8.93 -6.31 0.58
CA SER A 111 -9.21 -7.62 1.20
C SER A 111 -7.90 -8.26 1.69
N PRO A 112 -7.43 -7.97 2.93
CA PRO A 112 -6.10 -8.39 3.40
C PRO A 112 -6.02 -9.85 3.89
N TRP A 113 -6.98 -10.72 3.58
CA TRP A 113 -7.16 -12.01 4.28
C TRP A 113 -6.33 -13.13 3.67
N GLY A 114 -5.41 -13.70 4.43
CA GLY A 114 -4.78 -14.99 4.10
C GLY A 114 -3.70 -14.96 3.01
N TRP A 115 -3.34 -13.79 2.49
CA TRP A 115 -2.27 -13.65 1.48
C TRP A 115 -1.55 -12.30 1.58
N ASN A 116 -0.39 -12.21 0.92
CA ASN A 116 0.36 -10.96 0.77
C ASN A 116 0.79 -10.78 -0.68
N PRO A 117 0.82 -9.55 -1.21
CA PRO A 117 1.30 -9.30 -2.56
C PRO A 117 2.81 -9.56 -2.63
N ASN A 118 3.21 -10.41 -3.59
CA ASN A 118 4.62 -10.77 -3.84
C ASN A 118 5.43 -9.66 -4.54
N ASN A 119 4.77 -8.55 -4.88
CA ASN A 119 5.40 -7.38 -5.49
C ASN A 119 4.60 -6.10 -5.20
N LEU A 120 5.27 -4.96 -5.35
CA LEU A 120 4.66 -3.63 -5.34
C LEU A 120 4.49 -3.16 -6.79
N ASN A 121 3.24 -2.99 -7.24
CA ASN A 121 2.97 -2.51 -8.59
C ASN A 121 2.66 -1.02 -8.56
N MET A 122 3.37 -0.25 -9.37
CA MET A 122 3.20 1.19 -9.46
C MET A 122 2.99 1.60 -10.92
N ILE A 123 2.18 2.64 -11.12
CA ILE A 123 1.95 3.27 -12.41
C ILE A 123 2.42 4.72 -12.32
N MET A 124 3.22 5.13 -13.29
CA MET A 124 3.89 6.43 -13.32
C MET A 124 3.43 7.27 -14.51
N PRO A 125 3.24 8.59 -14.33
CA PRO A 125 3.17 9.54 -15.43
C PRO A 125 4.42 9.49 -16.31
N ARG A 126 4.27 9.85 -17.59
CA ARG A 126 5.42 10.05 -18.49
C ARG A 126 6.38 11.11 -17.93
N GLY A 127 7.68 10.80 -17.95
CA GLY A 127 8.75 11.73 -17.55
C GLY A 127 8.94 11.89 -16.03
N LYS A 128 8.32 11.02 -15.22
CA LYS A 128 8.45 11.02 -13.76
C LYS A 128 9.09 9.75 -13.19
N VAL A 129 9.42 8.77 -14.04
CA VAL A 129 9.87 7.45 -13.60
C VAL A 129 11.27 7.50 -12.98
N GLU A 130 12.11 8.41 -13.47
CA GLU A 130 13.53 8.50 -13.14
C GLU A 130 13.72 8.85 -11.65
N ARG A 131 12.81 9.65 -11.07
CA ARG A 131 12.84 10.01 -9.65
C ARG A 131 12.55 8.81 -8.74
N ILE A 132 11.56 7.99 -9.10
CA ILE A 132 11.16 6.84 -8.29
C ILE A 132 12.15 5.69 -8.44
N THR A 133 12.71 5.48 -9.63
CA THR A 133 13.76 4.47 -9.83
C THR A 133 15.03 4.84 -9.09
N ALA A 134 15.47 6.11 -9.14
CA ALA A 134 16.62 6.58 -8.37
C ALA A 134 16.44 6.36 -6.86
N TYR A 135 15.23 6.61 -6.33
CA TYR A 135 14.90 6.32 -4.93
C TYR A 135 15.11 4.85 -4.59
N PHE A 136 14.56 3.92 -5.38
CA PHE A 136 14.75 2.49 -5.14
C PHE A 136 16.19 2.03 -5.36
N THR A 137 16.91 2.58 -6.33
CA THR A 137 18.34 2.30 -6.51
C THR A 137 19.15 2.68 -5.28
N ASN A 138 18.86 3.82 -4.65
CA ASN A 138 19.49 4.23 -3.39
C ASN A 138 19.16 3.28 -2.22
N LEU A 139 18.02 2.58 -2.28
CA LEU A 139 17.65 1.52 -1.34
C LEU A 139 18.27 0.15 -1.67
N GLY A 140 19.14 0.08 -2.67
CA GLY A 140 19.85 -1.14 -3.09
C GLY A 140 19.09 -2.01 -4.09
N TYR A 141 18.11 -1.46 -4.82
CA TYR A 141 17.45 -2.20 -5.90
C TYR A 141 18.23 -2.12 -7.21
N SER A 142 18.35 -3.27 -7.88
CA SER A 142 18.83 -3.36 -9.25
C SER A 142 17.68 -3.19 -10.24
N GLN A 143 17.89 -2.35 -11.25
CA GLN A 143 16.89 -2.09 -12.29
C GLN A 143 17.13 -2.97 -13.51
N SER A 144 16.05 -3.56 -14.02
CA SER A 144 15.96 -4.08 -15.38
C SER A 144 14.72 -3.55 -16.08
N SER A 145 14.73 -3.62 -17.40
CA SER A 145 13.65 -3.18 -18.27
C SER A 145 13.08 -4.33 -19.07
N ILE A 146 11.78 -4.26 -19.37
CA ILE A 146 11.16 -5.10 -20.37
C ILE A 146 10.54 -4.17 -21.40
N ASP A 147 11.06 -4.25 -22.62
CA ASP A 147 10.41 -3.66 -23.77
C ASP A 147 9.13 -4.43 -24.05
N ILE A 148 8.02 -3.69 -24.06
CA ILE A 148 6.73 -4.29 -24.39
C ILE A 148 6.59 -4.20 -25.91
N ASP A 149 7.07 -5.24 -26.59
CA ASP A 149 6.92 -5.40 -28.04
C ASP A 149 5.47 -5.69 -28.47
N ASN A 150 4.55 -5.83 -27.50
CA ASN A 150 3.19 -6.26 -27.74
C ASN A 150 2.20 -5.08 -27.89
N VAL A 151 1.52 -5.05 -29.05
CA VAL A 151 0.40 -4.15 -29.41
C VAL A 151 -0.70 -4.11 -28.33
N ALA A 152 -0.78 -5.13 -27.47
CA ALA A 152 -1.79 -5.28 -26.43
C ALA A 152 -1.75 -4.22 -25.30
N LEU A 153 -0.66 -3.47 -25.13
CA LEU A 153 -0.57 -2.42 -24.11
C LEU A 153 -0.35 -1.04 -24.74
N LEU A 154 -1.27 -0.62 -25.62
CA LEU A 154 -1.23 0.70 -26.27
C LEU A 154 -1.01 1.86 -25.30
N ALA A 155 -1.39 1.71 -24.03
CA ALA A 155 -1.25 2.72 -22.98
C ALA A 155 0.07 2.70 -22.19
N VAL A 156 0.86 1.63 -22.29
CA VAL A 156 2.12 1.46 -21.54
C VAL A 156 3.31 1.74 -22.45
N TYR A 157 4.18 2.65 -22.01
CA TYR A 157 5.43 2.94 -22.72
C TYR A 157 6.47 1.88 -22.44
N HIS A 158 6.67 1.55 -21.16
CA HIS A 158 7.77 0.71 -20.73
C HIS A 158 7.51 0.16 -19.32
N VAL A 159 8.03 -1.02 -19.02
CA VAL A 159 7.95 -1.63 -17.68
C VAL A 159 9.34 -1.78 -17.10
N PHE A 160 9.52 -1.26 -15.89
CA PHE A 160 10.75 -1.42 -15.12
C PHE A 160 10.51 -2.44 -14.01
N HIS A 161 11.46 -3.37 -13.86
CA HIS A 161 11.52 -4.28 -12.73
C HIS A 161 12.69 -3.86 -11.85
N LEU A 162 12.39 -3.52 -10.60
CA LEU A 162 13.38 -3.22 -9.58
C LEU A 162 13.41 -4.39 -8.61
N ARG A 163 14.57 -5.02 -8.44
CA ARG A 163 14.74 -6.19 -7.56
C ARG A 163 15.77 -5.95 -6.48
N ARG A 164 15.45 -6.39 -5.26
CA ARG A 164 16.37 -6.44 -4.12
C ARG A 164 16.11 -7.71 -3.32
N ALA A 165 17.04 -8.66 -3.35
CA ALA A 165 16.83 -10.00 -2.80
C ALA A 165 15.50 -10.62 -3.30
N LYS A 166 14.54 -10.87 -2.41
CA LYS A 166 13.20 -11.41 -2.74
C LYS A 166 12.17 -10.34 -3.10
N ASP A 167 12.47 -9.05 -2.87
CA ASP A 167 11.55 -7.95 -3.09
C ASP A 167 11.53 -7.57 -4.58
N LEU A 168 10.32 -7.33 -5.10
CA LEU A 168 10.11 -6.89 -6.48
C LEU A 168 9.18 -5.67 -6.51
N VAL A 169 9.65 -4.59 -7.13
CA VAL A 169 8.82 -3.43 -7.49
C VAL A 169 8.68 -3.39 -9.01
N ILE A 170 7.43 -3.37 -9.49
CA ILE A 170 7.10 -3.27 -10.91
C ILE A 170 6.60 -1.85 -11.16
N ILE A 171 7.26 -1.14 -12.07
CA ILE A 171 6.89 0.22 -12.43
C ILE A 171 6.45 0.26 -13.89
N VAL A 172 5.18 0.58 -14.10
CA VAL A 172 4.56 0.77 -15.42
C VAL A 172 4.63 2.25 -15.77
N LYS A 173 5.42 2.60 -16.79
CA LYS A 173 5.50 3.96 -17.32
C LYS A 173 4.36 4.19 -18.31
N SER A 174 3.48 5.14 -18.02
CA SER A 174 2.43 5.57 -18.93
C SER A 174 3.02 6.21 -20.19
N LYS A 175 2.39 5.99 -21.36
CA LYS A 175 2.68 6.78 -22.58
C LYS A 175 2.24 8.24 -22.46
N ASN A 176 1.32 8.52 -21.54
CA ASN A 176 0.72 9.83 -21.34
C ASN A 176 1.21 10.48 -20.04
N VAL A 177 0.93 11.78 -19.91
CA VAL A 177 1.19 12.54 -18.67
C VAL A 177 0.26 12.13 -17.51
N HIS A 178 -0.73 11.29 -17.77
CA HIS A 178 -1.66 10.78 -16.77
C HIS A 178 -1.49 9.27 -16.55
N VAL A 179 -1.66 8.83 -15.30
CA VAL A 179 -1.67 7.40 -14.91
C VAL A 179 -2.97 6.70 -15.28
N ILE A 180 -4.05 7.43 -15.54
CA ILE A 180 -5.37 6.84 -15.78
C ILE A 180 -5.40 6.01 -17.06
N HIS A 181 -4.68 6.41 -18.11
CA HIS A 181 -4.71 5.70 -19.38
C HIS A 181 -4.28 4.22 -19.27
N PRO A 182 -3.10 3.87 -18.71
CA PRO A 182 -2.74 2.46 -18.52
C PRO A 182 -3.66 1.73 -17.54
N VAL A 183 -4.25 2.43 -16.56
CA VAL A 183 -5.25 1.86 -15.64
C VAL A 183 -6.50 1.43 -16.38
N THR A 184 -7.09 2.30 -17.20
CA THR A 184 -8.33 2.01 -17.93
C THR A 184 -8.15 1.00 -19.06
N CYS A 185 -6.91 0.77 -19.48
CA CYS A 185 -6.57 -0.21 -20.52
C CYS A 185 -6.20 -1.59 -19.96
N THR A 186 -6.23 -1.80 -18.64
CA THR A 186 -6.04 -3.15 -18.08
C THR A 186 -7.20 -4.05 -18.49
N LEU A 187 -6.91 -5.32 -18.74
CA LEU A 187 -7.91 -6.27 -19.23
C LEU A 187 -8.80 -6.85 -18.11
N ASN A 188 -8.60 -6.44 -16.86
CA ASN A 188 -9.33 -6.93 -15.70
C ASN A 188 -9.77 -5.75 -14.83
N SER A 189 -11.05 -5.67 -14.51
CA SER A 189 -11.61 -4.59 -13.67
C SER A 189 -11.01 -4.53 -12.26
N ALA A 190 -10.54 -5.64 -11.69
CA ALA A 190 -9.85 -5.64 -10.39
C ALA A 190 -8.50 -4.91 -10.45
N GLN A 191 -7.83 -4.91 -11.61
CA GLN A 191 -6.56 -4.23 -11.82
C GLN A 191 -6.72 -2.73 -12.09
N MET A 192 -7.94 -2.28 -12.37
CA MET A 192 -8.26 -0.86 -12.56
C MET A 192 -8.28 -0.09 -11.24
N ASN A 193 -8.40 -0.80 -10.11
CA ASN A 193 -8.33 -0.17 -8.80
C ASN A 193 -6.92 0.34 -8.53
N ILE A 194 -6.83 1.60 -8.11
CA ILE A 194 -5.57 2.27 -7.83
C ILE A 194 -5.62 2.94 -6.47
N MET A 195 -4.45 3.22 -5.91
CA MET A 195 -4.35 4.04 -4.72
C MET A 195 -3.18 5.01 -4.78
N THR A 196 -3.39 6.20 -4.23
CA THR A 196 -2.32 7.06 -3.74
C THR A 196 -2.13 6.79 -2.25
N PRO A 197 -1.11 7.38 -1.60
CA PRO A 197 -0.95 7.23 -0.15
C PRO A 197 -2.14 7.74 0.67
N ASP A 198 -3.01 8.56 0.08
CA ASP A 198 -4.12 9.24 0.77
C ASP A 198 -5.50 8.84 0.25
N LYS A 199 -5.58 8.15 -0.89
CA LYS A 199 -6.85 7.85 -1.57
C LYS A 199 -6.81 6.47 -2.20
N ILE A 200 -7.90 5.73 -2.07
CA ILE A 200 -8.16 4.51 -2.84
C ILE A 200 -9.27 4.85 -3.84
N ILE A 201 -9.05 4.52 -5.11
CA ILE A 201 -9.99 4.77 -6.20
C ILE A 201 -10.42 3.41 -6.75
N ILE A 202 -11.73 3.15 -6.65
CA ILE A 202 -12.35 1.91 -7.11
C ILE A 202 -13.21 2.23 -8.33
N PHE A 203 -12.88 1.64 -9.48
CA PHE A 203 -13.58 1.95 -10.74
C PHE A 203 -14.94 1.24 -10.84
N TYR A 204 -15.06 0.07 -10.21
CA TYR A 204 -16.28 -0.74 -10.19
C TYR A 204 -16.62 -1.12 -8.75
N PRO A 205 -17.15 -0.17 -7.94
CA PRO A 205 -17.33 -0.37 -6.51
C PRO A 205 -18.27 -1.50 -6.17
N GLU A 206 -19.43 -1.62 -6.83
CA GLU A 206 -20.40 -2.71 -6.60
C GLU A 206 -19.75 -4.08 -6.76
N MET A 207 -19.00 -4.28 -7.85
CA MET A 207 -18.31 -5.54 -8.11
C MET A 207 -17.12 -5.76 -7.17
N THR A 208 -16.27 -4.75 -7.01
CA THR A 208 -15.04 -4.87 -6.22
C THR A 208 -15.33 -5.15 -4.76
N LEU A 209 -16.36 -4.50 -4.18
CA LEU A 209 -16.75 -4.69 -2.78
C LEU A 209 -17.47 -6.02 -2.53
N GLU A 210 -17.88 -6.71 -3.59
CA GLU A 210 -18.40 -8.08 -3.58
C GLU A 210 -17.35 -9.11 -4.01
N ASN A 211 -16.07 -8.71 -4.10
CA ASN A 211 -14.97 -9.54 -4.60
C ASN A 211 -15.31 -10.15 -5.97
N MET A 212 -15.86 -9.34 -6.88
CA MET A 212 -16.14 -9.74 -8.25
C MET A 212 -15.32 -8.92 -9.23
N CYS A 213 -14.94 -9.52 -10.35
CA CYS A 213 -14.26 -8.81 -11.44
C CYS A 213 -14.69 -9.31 -12.81
N ILE A 214 -14.56 -8.43 -13.81
CA ILE A 214 -14.78 -8.74 -15.22
C ILE A 214 -13.42 -8.86 -15.88
N ILE A 215 -13.26 -9.95 -16.62
CA ILE A 215 -12.14 -10.14 -17.52
C ILE A 215 -12.60 -9.80 -18.94
N GLY A 216 -11.87 -8.89 -19.60
CA GLY A 216 -12.16 -8.48 -20.96
C GLY A 216 -11.93 -9.61 -21.98
N ARG A 217 -12.67 -9.59 -23.08
CA ARG A 217 -12.65 -10.63 -24.14
C ARG A 217 -11.27 -11.02 -24.69
N ARG A 218 -10.26 -10.16 -24.56
CA ARG A 218 -8.88 -10.42 -25.05
C ARG A 218 -8.01 -11.27 -24.10
N CYS A 219 -8.56 -11.77 -22.98
CA CYS A 219 -7.83 -12.50 -21.94
C CYS A 219 -7.93 -14.04 -21.96
N TYR A 220 -8.54 -14.64 -22.99
CA TYR A 220 -8.76 -16.09 -23.08
C TYR A 220 -7.46 -16.93 -23.28
N PRO A 221 -7.47 -18.25 -23.01
CA PRO A 221 -6.85 -18.92 -21.86
C PRO A 221 -5.39 -19.37 -22.05
N SER A 222 -4.74 -19.10 -23.19
CA SER A 222 -3.32 -19.44 -23.38
C SER A 222 -2.38 -18.52 -22.61
N ASN A 223 -2.85 -17.33 -22.22
CA ASN A 223 -2.07 -16.36 -21.45
C ASN A 223 -2.23 -16.60 -19.94
N GLN A 224 -1.31 -17.39 -19.36
CA GLN A 224 -1.17 -17.60 -17.90
C GLN A 224 -1.14 -16.31 -17.08
N HIS A 225 -0.86 -15.16 -17.72
CA HIS A 225 -0.83 -13.84 -17.09
C HIS A 225 -2.18 -13.36 -16.52
N CYS A 226 -3.32 -13.88 -17.00
CA CYS A 226 -4.64 -13.50 -16.48
C CYS A 226 -4.99 -14.15 -15.14
N ARG A 227 -4.20 -15.12 -14.66
CA ARG A 227 -4.47 -15.90 -13.44
C ARG A 227 -3.99 -15.26 -12.13
N LYS A 228 -3.46 -14.03 -12.14
CA LYS A 228 -3.04 -13.34 -10.91
C LYS A 228 -4.18 -12.55 -10.27
N ILE A 229 -5.35 -13.15 -10.22
CA ILE A 229 -6.50 -12.66 -9.47
C ILE A 229 -6.49 -13.47 -8.18
N PRO A 230 -6.55 -12.85 -6.99
CA PRO A 230 -6.58 -13.63 -5.76
C PRO A 230 -7.81 -14.55 -5.74
N ASP A 231 -7.66 -15.72 -5.11
CA ASP A 231 -8.63 -16.82 -5.19
C ASP A 231 -10.02 -16.46 -4.64
N ASP A 232 -10.13 -15.38 -3.87
CA ASP A 232 -11.38 -14.86 -3.32
C ASP A 232 -12.21 -14.06 -4.32
N PHE A 233 -11.65 -13.70 -5.49
CA PHE A 233 -12.39 -12.98 -6.51
C PHE A 233 -13.16 -13.93 -7.43
N ARG A 234 -14.48 -13.76 -7.47
CA ARG A 234 -15.33 -14.39 -8.49
C ARG A 234 -15.10 -13.68 -9.83
N ILE A 235 -14.54 -14.43 -10.78
CA ILE A 235 -14.40 -13.98 -12.16
C ILE A 235 -15.75 -14.16 -12.85
N ILE A 236 -16.29 -13.06 -13.38
CA ILE A 236 -17.46 -13.09 -14.25
C ILE A 236 -16.96 -12.94 -15.67
N ASP A 237 -17.37 -13.86 -16.54
CA ASP A 237 -17.07 -13.71 -17.95
C ASP A 237 -17.85 -12.52 -18.51
N SER A 238 -17.18 -11.67 -19.29
CA SER A 238 -17.87 -10.63 -20.06
C SER A 238 -19.00 -11.19 -20.95
N HIS A 239 -18.96 -12.48 -21.30
CA HIS A 239 -20.01 -13.19 -22.02
C HIS A 239 -21.25 -13.53 -21.17
N ASP A 240 -21.10 -13.72 -19.85
CA ASP A 240 -22.20 -14.03 -18.94
C ASP A 240 -23.12 -12.83 -18.69
N PHE A 241 -22.59 -11.63 -18.94
CA PHE A 241 -23.44 -10.47 -19.11
C PHE A 241 -24.18 -10.64 -20.44
N ASN A 242 -25.42 -11.15 -20.38
CA ASN A 242 -26.43 -11.15 -21.46
C ASN A 242 -26.80 -9.73 -21.96
N ARG A 243 -25.91 -8.75 -21.79
CA ARG A 243 -26.05 -7.34 -22.12
C ARG A 243 -24.99 -7.02 -23.16
N HIS A 244 -25.41 -6.47 -24.30
CA HIS A 244 -24.47 -6.04 -25.34
C HIS A 244 -23.45 -5.04 -24.75
N CYS A 245 -22.17 -5.43 -24.77
CA CYS A 245 -21.03 -4.56 -24.51
C CYS A 245 -21.22 -3.27 -25.32
N GLY A 246 -21.36 -2.13 -24.63
CA GLY A 246 -21.59 -0.82 -25.24
C GLY A 246 -22.81 -0.03 -24.75
N ARG A 247 -23.87 -0.68 -24.23
CA ARG A 247 -25.03 0.08 -23.67
C ARG A 247 -24.94 0.35 -22.16
N ASN A 248 -24.32 -0.56 -21.40
CA ASN A 248 -24.23 -0.48 -19.93
C ASN A 248 -22.79 -0.55 -19.41
N CYS A 249 -21.80 -0.72 -20.28
CA CYS A 249 -20.42 -0.43 -19.88
C CYS A 249 -20.36 1.09 -19.70
N PRO A 250 -19.90 1.62 -18.54
CA PRO A 250 -19.75 3.05 -18.37
C PRO A 250 -18.94 3.59 -19.55
N THR A 251 -19.59 4.34 -20.42
CA THR A 251 -18.91 5.12 -21.43
C THR A 251 -18.22 6.20 -20.63
N LEU A 252 -16.89 6.11 -20.50
CA LEU A 252 -16.09 7.20 -19.95
C LEU A 252 -16.18 8.32 -20.99
N TYR A 253 -17.09 9.28 -20.77
CA TYR A 253 -17.16 10.53 -21.52
C TYR A 253 -15.97 11.44 -21.15
#